data_AF-R8CIA5-F1
#
_entry.id   AF-R8CIA5-F1
#
_cell.length_a   1.000
_cell.length_b   1.000
_cell.length_c   1.000
_cell.angle_alpha   90.00
_cell.angle_beta   90.00
_cell.angle_gamma   90.00
#
_symmetry.space_group_name_H-M   'P 1'
#
loop_
_entity.id
_entity.type
_entity.pdbx_description
1 polymer ?
#
loop_
_entity_poly.entity_id
_entity_poly.type
_entity_poly.pdbx_seq_one_letter_code
_entity_poly.pdbx_strand_id
1 'polypeptide(L)'
;MSNYSLVKKSAVEGFKVTIVADSNDADYITTINTYTKKEFEDGIIGELIDLQENHSGHYQLEGFDYGYLDMPFCEHGCHSLESIEVEYTDAEGNVWDVSF
;
A
#
# COMPACT_ATOMS: atom_id res chain seq x y z
N MET A 1 -13.37 5.73 -34.51
CA MET A 1 -14.30 5.77 -33.36
C MET A 1 -13.75 4.83 -32.31
N SER A 2 -13.61 5.28 -31.06
CA SER A 2 -13.12 4.43 -29.97
C SER A 2 -14.24 3.49 -29.49
N ASN A 3 -13.91 2.23 -29.19
CA ASN A 3 -14.86 1.22 -28.71
C ASN A 3 -15.20 1.35 -27.21
N TYR A 4 -14.97 2.52 -26.61
CA TYR A 4 -15.18 2.76 -25.18
C TYR A 4 -15.71 4.17 -24.93
N SER A 5 -16.44 4.32 -23.82
CA SER A 5 -16.93 5.61 -23.31
C SER A 5 -16.40 5.84 -21.90
N LEU A 6 -15.89 7.04 -21.66
CA LEU A 6 -15.46 7.46 -20.32
C LEU A 6 -16.66 8.03 -19.55
N VAL A 7 -16.86 7.55 -18.33
CA VAL A 7 -17.88 8.07 -17.41
C VAL A 7 -17.16 8.60 -16.18
N LYS A 8 -17.40 9.86 -15.82
CA LYS A 8 -16.85 10.45 -14.61
C LYS A 8 -17.49 9.77 -13.39
N LYS A 9 -16.66 9.25 -12.48
CA LYS A 9 -17.09 8.76 -11.16
C LYS A 9 -16.85 9.83 -10.10
N SER A 10 -17.63 9.79 -9.03
CA SER A 10 -17.33 10.57 -7.83
C SER A 10 -16.02 10.07 -7.22
N ALA A 11 -15.25 10.99 -6.66
CA ALA A 11 -14.10 10.64 -5.85
C ALA A 11 -14.55 9.84 -4.62
N VAL A 12 -13.70 8.91 -4.19
CA VAL A 12 -13.89 8.16 -2.95
C VAL A 12 -12.82 8.68 -2.01
N GLU A 13 -13.24 9.32 -0.92
CA GLU A 13 -12.32 9.77 0.11
C GLU A 13 -11.65 8.56 0.77
N GLY A 14 -10.33 8.62 0.93
CA GLY A 14 -9.58 7.52 1.54
C GLY A 14 -8.09 7.55 1.27
N PHE A 15 -7.38 6.61 1.88
CA PHE A 15 -5.96 6.40 1.76
C PHE A 15 -5.71 5.17 0.88
N LYS A 16 -5.20 5.39 -0.32
CA LYS A 16 -4.71 4.32 -1.18
C LYS A 16 -3.27 4.04 -0.81
N VAL A 17 -3.03 2.81 -0.35
CA VAL A 17 -1.71 2.32 0.04
C VAL A 17 -1.27 1.29 -1.00
N THR A 18 -0.09 1.51 -1.56
CA THR A 18 0.57 0.59 -2.49
C THR A 18 1.84 0.09 -1.82
N ILE A 19 1.97 -1.23 -1.71
CA ILE A 19 3.15 -1.89 -1.16
C ILE A 19 3.74 -2.77 -2.26
N VAL A 20 5.03 -2.60 -2.52
CA VAL A 20 5.79 -3.43 -3.44
C VAL A 20 6.83 -4.20 -2.63
N ALA A 21 6.81 -5.52 -2.77
CA ALA A 21 7.77 -6.42 -2.15
C ALA A 21 8.50 -7.24 -3.21
N ASP A 22 9.77 -7.56 -2.99
CA ASP A 22 10.51 -8.55 -3.78
C ASP A 22 10.25 -9.93 -3.17
N SER A 23 9.61 -10.82 -3.94
CA SER A 23 9.35 -12.19 -3.53
C SER A 23 10.60 -13.05 -3.58
N ASN A 24 11.46 -12.89 -4.59
CA ASN A 24 12.76 -13.55 -4.75
C ASN A 24 13.43 -13.06 -6.06
N ASP A 25 14.72 -12.72 -6.01
CA ASP A 25 15.55 -12.41 -7.18
C ASP A 25 14.90 -11.43 -8.19
N ALA A 26 14.37 -10.31 -7.69
CA ALA A 26 13.70 -9.25 -8.47
C ALA A 26 12.35 -9.64 -9.08
N ASP A 27 11.62 -10.54 -8.40
CA ASP A 27 10.21 -10.84 -8.69
C ASP A 27 9.30 -9.99 -7.80
N TYR A 28 8.83 -8.85 -8.32
CA TYR A 28 8.10 -7.87 -7.53
C TYR A 28 6.60 -8.16 -7.46
N ILE A 29 6.07 -8.26 -6.24
CA ILE A 29 4.64 -8.42 -5.95
C ILE A 29 4.10 -7.12 -5.37
N THR A 30 2.96 -6.69 -5.90
CA THR A 30 2.30 -5.44 -5.50
C THR A 30 0.93 -5.72 -4.90
N THR A 31 0.67 -5.11 -3.74
CA THR A 31 -0.67 -4.99 -3.16
C THR A 31 -1.09 -3.54 -3.19
N ILE A 32 -2.34 -3.29 -3.61
CA ILE A 32 -2.95 -1.97 -3.60
C ILE A 32 -4.28 -2.08 -2.85
N ASN A 33 -4.40 -1.35 -1.76
CA ASN A 33 -5.63 -1.29 -0.97
C ASN A 33 -6.02 0.14 -0.66
N THR A 34 -7.32 0.35 -0.44
CA THR A 34 -7.86 1.65 -0.06
C THR A 34 -8.52 1.54 1.30
N TYR A 35 -8.07 2.37 2.22
CA TYR A 35 -8.54 2.43 3.60
C TYR A 35 -9.31 3.72 3.84
N THR A 36 -10.33 3.65 4.68
CA THR A 36 -10.95 4.86 5.23
C THR A 36 -9.96 5.60 6.12
N LYS A 37 -10.20 6.89 6.37
CA LYS A 37 -9.40 7.67 7.33
C LYS A 37 -9.32 7.00 8.70
N LYS A 38 -10.44 6.44 9.17
CA LYS A 38 -10.50 5.76 10.46
C LYS A 38 -9.58 4.55 10.51
N GLU A 39 -9.67 3.66 9.53
CA GLU A 39 -8.80 2.48 9.45
C GLU A 39 -7.32 2.90 9.35
N PHE A 40 -7.06 3.96 8.56
CA PHE A 40 -5.72 4.46 8.38
C PHE A 40 -5.08 4.95 9.69
N GLU A 41 -5.81 5.79 10.44
CA GLU A 41 -5.35 6.37 11.70
C GLU A 41 -5.37 5.39 12.88
N ASP A 42 -6.30 4.43 12.89
CA ASP A 42 -6.47 3.48 14.01
C ASP A 42 -5.38 2.38 14.02
N GLY A 43 -4.72 2.09 12.89
CA GLY A 43 -3.70 1.03 12.84
C GLY A 43 -2.76 1.03 11.64
N ILE A 44 -3.26 1.28 10.43
CA ILE A 44 -2.46 1.13 9.19
C ILE A 44 -1.22 2.02 9.21
N ILE A 45 -1.35 3.29 9.62
CA ILE A 45 -0.19 4.20 9.63
C ILE A 45 0.94 3.72 10.55
N GLY A 46 0.60 3.10 11.68
CA GLY A 46 1.59 2.55 12.60
C GLY A 46 2.35 1.37 11.97
N GLU A 47 1.61 0.46 11.35
CA GLU A 47 2.18 -0.69 10.65
C GLU A 47 3.03 -0.27 9.43
N LEU A 48 2.62 0.77 8.70
CA LEU A 48 3.41 1.31 7.59
C LEU A 48 4.73 1.95 8.04
N ILE A 49 4.71 2.70 9.15
CA ILE A 49 5.93 3.27 9.73
C ILE A 49 6.86 2.15 10.18
N ASP A 50 6.35 1.14 10.88
CA ASP A 50 7.14 -0.01 11.33
C ASP A 50 7.75 -0.78 10.15
N LEU A 51 6.95 -1.03 9.11
CA LEU A 51 7.39 -1.66 7.87
C LEU A 51 8.52 -0.87 7.19
N GLN A 52 8.39 0.46 7.10
CA GLN A 52 9.40 1.33 6.50
C GLN A 52 10.69 1.40 7.34
N GLU A 53 10.58 1.52 8.66
CA GLU A 53 11.74 1.73 9.55
C GLU A 53 12.50 0.42 9.86
N ASN A 54 11.78 -0.69 10.02
CA ASN A 54 12.36 -1.94 10.55
C ASN A 54 12.48 -3.06 9.51
N HIS A 55 11.80 -2.95 8.37
CA HIS A 55 11.78 -4.01 7.36
C HIS A 55 12.20 -3.55 5.96
N SER A 56 12.45 -2.26 5.73
CA SER A 56 13.06 -1.79 4.48
C SER A 56 14.51 -2.27 4.37
N GLY A 57 14.86 -2.91 3.24
CA GLY A 57 16.22 -3.41 3.00
C GLY A 57 16.66 -4.62 3.86
N HIS A 58 15.77 -5.21 4.65
CA HIS A 58 16.03 -6.42 5.42
C HIS A 58 15.40 -7.65 4.75
N TYR A 59 16.12 -8.78 4.75
CA TYR A 59 15.80 -10.03 4.03
C TYR A 59 14.67 -10.87 4.65
N GLN A 60 13.76 -10.31 5.45
CA GLN A 60 12.72 -11.09 6.12
C GLN A 60 11.45 -10.26 6.38
N LEU A 61 10.74 -9.88 5.31
CA LEU A 61 9.35 -9.42 5.44
C LEU A 61 8.44 -10.49 6.09
N GLU A 62 8.82 -11.77 5.98
CA GLU A 62 8.15 -12.89 6.67
C GLU A 62 8.02 -12.72 8.19
N GLY A 63 8.89 -11.92 8.82
CA GLY A 63 8.87 -11.66 10.26
C GLY A 63 8.01 -10.48 10.68
N PHE A 64 7.42 -9.76 9.73
CA PHE A 64 6.55 -8.62 10.01
C PHE A 64 5.20 -9.12 10.51
N ASP A 65 4.85 -8.75 11.74
CA ASP A 65 3.55 -9.07 12.35
C ASP A 65 2.58 -7.91 12.08
N TYR A 66 1.57 -8.17 11.27
CA TYR A 66 0.57 -7.19 10.88
C TYR A 66 -0.85 -7.69 11.19
N GLY A 67 -1.66 -6.80 11.73
CA GLY A 67 -3.05 -7.07 12.09
C GLY A 67 -4.07 -6.26 11.30
N TYR A 68 -3.64 -5.14 10.71
CA TYR A 68 -4.52 -4.23 9.96
C TYR A 68 -4.15 -4.10 8.49
N LEU A 69 -2.85 -4.15 8.17
CA LEU A 69 -2.30 -3.93 6.86
C LEU A 69 -2.35 -5.19 6.01
N ASP A 70 -2.93 -5.09 4.83
CA ASP A 70 -2.86 -6.15 3.84
C ASP A 70 -1.50 -6.14 3.12
N MET A 71 -0.70 -7.18 3.36
CA MET A 71 0.62 -7.36 2.75
C MET A 71 0.56 -8.13 1.42
N PRO A 72 1.51 -7.90 0.50
CA PRO A 72 1.74 -8.77 -0.65
C PRO A 72 1.90 -10.24 -0.24
N PHE A 73 1.18 -11.13 -0.92
CA PHE A 73 1.33 -12.57 -0.72
C PHE A 73 2.44 -13.12 -1.61
N CYS A 74 3.50 -13.63 -0.98
CA CYS A 74 4.59 -14.34 -1.63
C CYS A 74 4.54 -15.83 -1.22
N GLU A 75 4.50 -16.76 -2.19
CA GLU A 75 4.33 -18.20 -1.92
C GLU A 75 5.41 -18.80 -1.00
N HIS A 76 6.62 -18.25 -1.06
CA HIS A 76 7.75 -18.65 -0.23
C HIS A 76 8.16 -17.59 0.78
N GLY A 77 7.26 -16.64 1.07
CA GLY A 77 7.56 -15.45 1.86
C GLY A 77 8.26 -14.37 1.04
N CYS A 78 8.01 -13.11 1.38
CA CYS A 78 8.64 -12.00 0.67
C CYS A 78 10.03 -11.76 1.24
N HIS A 79 11.02 -11.58 0.37
CA HIS A 79 12.40 -11.34 0.78
C HIS A 79 12.56 -9.95 1.40
N SER A 80 12.17 -8.90 0.69
CA SER A 80 12.38 -7.52 1.14
C SER A 80 11.32 -6.57 0.63
N LEU A 81 11.12 -5.49 1.38
CA LEU A 81 10.30 -4.37 0.94
C LEU A 81 11.06 -3.57 -0.12
N GLU A 82 10.41 -3.32 -1.25
CA GLU A 82 10.94 -2.45 -2.32
C GLU A 82 10.45 -1.01 -2.14
N SER A 83 9.13 -0.82 -1.99
CA SER A 83 8.56 0.51 -1.80
C SER A 83 7.20 0.49 -1.09
N ILE A 84 6.89 1.64 -0.49
CA ILE A 84 5.57 1.99 0.02
C ILE A 84 5.20 3.34 -0.60
N GLU A 85 3.99 3.43 -1.15
CA GLU A 85 3.40 4.68 -1.62
C GLU A 85 2.03 4.85 -0.98
N VAL A 86 1.75 6.04 -0.47
CA VAL A 86 0.44 6.36 0.13
C VAL A 86 -0.10 7.63 -0.50
N GLU A 87 -1.29 7.52 -1.06
CA GLU A 87 -2.05 8.62 -1.63
C GLU A 87 -3.31 8.85 -0.80
N TYR A 88 -3.59 10.09 -0.41
CA TYR A 88 -4.88 10.47 0.15
C TYR A 88 -5.74 11.12 -0.93
N THR A 89 -7.02 10.76 -1.01
CA THR A 89 -8.03 11.45 -1.83
C THR A 89 -9.04 12.11 -0.91
N ASP A 90 -9.36 13.39 -1.10
CA ASP A 90 -10.40 14.09 -0.32
C ASP A 90 -11.80 13.96 -0.94
N ALA A 91 -12.78 14.55 -0.23
CA ALA A 91 -14.15 14.71 -0.70
C ALA A 91 -14.29 15.53 -2.00
N GLU A 92 -13.33 16.38 -2.35
CA GLU A 92 -13.33 17.18 -3.58
C GLU A 92 -12.70 16.42 -4.77
N GLY A 93 -12.02 15.31 -4.50
CA GLY A 93 -11.28 14.50 -5.46
C GLY A 93 -9.85 14.96 -5.74
N ASN A 94 -9.30 15.83 -4.89
CA ASN A 94 -7.88 16.15 -4.89
C ASN A 94 -7.10 14.96 -4.32
N VAL A 95 -5.91 14.71 -4.88
CA VAL A 95 -5.02 13.62 -4.48
C VAL A 95 -3.72 14.19 -3.95
N TRP A 96 -3.22 13.66 -2.84
CA TRP A 96 -1.96 14.06 -2.22
C TRP A 96 -1.09 12.86 -1.87
N ASP A 97 0.21 13.01 -2.09
CA ASP A 97 1.20 12.11 -1.55
C ASP A 97 1.29 12.30 -0.03
N VAL A 98 1.25 11.18 0.70
CA VAL A 98 1.39 11.13 2.16
C VAL A 98 2.78 10.62 2.47
N SER A 99 3.53 11.38 3.27
CA SER A 99 4.89 11.03 3.72
C SER A 99 4.92 10.88 5.23
N PHE A 100 5.70 9.93 5.71
CA PHE A 100 5.93 9.63 7.13
C PHE A 100 7.35 9.09 7.34
#